data_AF-A0AAW1SAY3-F1
#
_entry.id   AF-A0AAW1SAY3-F1
#
_cell.length_a   1.000
_cell.length_b   1.000
_cell.length_c   1.000
_cell.angle_alpha   90.00
_cell.angle_beta   90.00
_cell.angle_gamma   90.00
#
_symmetry.space_group_name_H-M   'P 1'
#
loop_
_entity.id
_entity.type
_entity.pdbx_description
1 polymer ?
#
loop_
_entity_poly.entity_id
_entity_poly.type
_entity_poly.pdbx_seq_one_letter_code
_entity_poly.pdbx_strand_id
1 'polypeptide(L)'
;MGVAKVDMISQLQDHLSSACSLFVNFTGAIQRDAPPSRVGDHKVLDELLIPNRPTLPPTKDLAKDLLQCFKTMDTLLAQIPELTQTEEQQLEAIRLLQVQHDSLGSELRQQAAATEELQQQVQSLHAVLAGFLLK
;
A
#
# COMPACT_ATOMS: atom_id res chain seq x y z
N MET A 1 12.15 9.37 3.87
CA MET A 1 11.58 8.37 2.93
C MET A 1 11.88 6.93 3.41
N GLY A 2 11.55 6.62 4.67
CA GLY A 2 11.80 5.30 5.29
C GLY A 2 10.55 4.62 5.86
N VAL A 3 9.38 5.26 5.72
CA VAL A 3 8.11 4.78 6.29
C VAL A 3 7.42 3.76 5.36
N ALA A 4 7.68 3.81 4.05
CA ALA A 4 7.00 2.95 3.08
C ALA A 4 7.40 1.47 3.17
N LYS A 5 8.63 1.14 3.59
CA LYS A 5 9.11 -0.26 3.56
C LYS A 5 8.47 -1.14 4.63
N VAL A 6 8.29 -0.59 5.83
CA VAL A 6 7.57 -1.25 6.94
C VAL A 6 6.09 -1.39 6.60
N ASP A 7 5.51 -0.34 6.01
CA ASP A 7 4.12 -0.33 5.56
C ASP A 7 3.85 -1.38 4.46
N MET A 8 4.73 -1.54 3.47
CA MET A 8 4.57 -2.54 2.40
C MET A 8 4.63 -3.98 2.89
N ILE A 9 5.52 -4.30 3.85
CA ILE A 9 5.59 -5.66 4.42
C ILE A 9 4.33 -5.94 5.26
N SER A 10 3.84 -4.98 6.03
CA SER A 10 2.57 -5.10 6.74
C SER A 10 1.38 -5.26 5.78
N GLN A 11 1.34 -4.49 4.70
CA GLN A 11 0.32 -4.64 3.65
C GLN A 11 0.36 -6.02 2.97
N LEU A 12 1.57 -6.55 2.71
CA LEU A 12 1.71 -7.90 2.16
C LEU A 12 1.16 -8.96 3.13
N GLN A 13 1.43 -8.80 4.43
CA GLN A 13 0.91 -9.69 5.48
C GLN A 13 -0.63 -9.63 5.56
N ASP A 14 -1.20 -8.42 5.46
CA ASP A 14 -2.65 -8.22 5.45
C ASP A 14 -3.32 -8.86 4.23
N HIS A 15 -2.71 -8.69 3.05
CA HIS A 15 -3.19 -9.33 1.81
C HIS A 15 -3.09 -10.85 1.86
N LEU A 16 -2.01 -11.40 2.43
CA LEU A 16 -1.88 -12.85 2.64
C LEU A 16 -2.96 -13.37 3.61
N SER A 17 -3.21 -12.66 4.71
CA SER A 17 -4.27 -13.01 5.68
C SER A 17 -5.66 -12.99 5.03
N SER A 18 -5.93 -11.98 4.19
CA SER A 18 -7.16 -11.88 3.41
C SER A 18 -7.30 -13.02 2.41
N ALA A 19 -6.23 -13.37 1.68
CA ALA A 19 -6.21 -14.48 0.73
C ALA A 19 -6.49 -15.82 1.43
N CYS A 20 -5.87 -16.07 2.58
CA CYS A 20 -6.14 -17.26 3.40
C CYS A 20 -7.62 -17.34 3.83
N SER A 21 -8.18 -16.21 4.28
CA SER A 21 -9.59 -16.14 4.68
C SER A 21 -10.53 -16.40 3.50
N LEU A 22 -10.26 -15.82 2.34
CA LEU A 22 -10.99 -16.08 1.10
C LEU A 22 -10.90 -17.55 0.69
N PHE A 23 -9.74 -18.17 0.84
CA PHE A 23 -9.54 -19.58 0.50
C PHE A 23 -10.34 -20.53 1.40
N VAL A 24 -10.37 -20.28 2.70
CA VAL A 24 -11.20 -21.06 3.65
C VAL A 24 -12.68 -20.88 3.36
N ASN A 25 -13.11 -19.64 3.06
CA ASN A 25 -14.50 -19.36 2.69
C ASN A 25 -14.89 -20.02 1.36
N PHE A 26 -13.99 -19.99 0.37
CA PHE A 26 -14.18 -20.63 -0.92
C PHE A 26 -14.31 -22.14 -0.81
N THR A 27 -13.38 -22.77 -0.10
CA THR A 27 -13.38 -24.22 0.10
C THR A 27 -14.58 -24.67 0.92
N GLY A 28 -14.93 -23.92 1.98
CA GLY A 28 -16.13 -24.16 2.77
C GLY A 28 -17.42 -24.02 1.97
N ALA A 29 -17.53 -22.99 1.12
CA ALA A 29 -18.68 -22.80 0.25
C ALA A 29 -18.83 -23.93 -0.78
N ILE A 30 -17.72 -24.36 -1.41
CA ILE A 30 -17.74 -25.49 -2.36
C ILE A 30 -18.14 -26.78 -1.66
N GLN A 31 -17.62 -27.07 -0.47
CA GLN A 31 -17.95 -28.29 0.27
C GLN A 31 -19.41 -28.31 0.73
N ARG A 32 -19.92 -27.18 1.24
CA ARG A 32 -21.31 -27.06 1.70
C ARG A 32 -22.30 -27.23 0.55
N ASP A 33 -22.00 -26.64 -0.61
CA ASP A 33 -22.92 -26.58 -1.75
C ASP A 33 -22.60 -27.67 -2.81
N ALA A 34 -21.73 -28.64 -2.48
CA ALA A 34 -21.33 -29.72 -3.38
C ALA A 34 -22.53 -30.64 -3.71
N PRO A 35 -22.82 -30.89 -4.99
CA PRO A 35 -23.83 -31.87 -5.35
C PRO A 35 -23.37 -33.29 -4.98
N PRO A 36 -24.29 -34.18 -4.56
CA PRO A 36 -23.96 -35.58 -4.35
C PRO A 36 -23.43 -36.18 -5.66
N SER A 37 -22.21 -36.74 -5.62
CA SER A 37 -21.62 -37.42 -6.76
C SER A 37 -22.23 -38.82 -6.91
N ARG A 38 -22.67 -39.17 -8.13
CA ARG A 38 -23.22 -40.49 -8.43
C ARG A 38 -22.10 -41.54 -8.36
N VAL A 39 -22.29 -42.57 -7.54
CA VAL A 39 -21.44 -43.77 -7.53
C VAL A 39 -22.23 -44.87 -8.23
N GLY A 40 -21.90 -45.15 -9.49
CA GLY A 40 -22.61 -46.14 -10.33
C GLY A 40 -23.92 -45.63 -10.93
N ASP A 41 -24.73 -46.56 -11.46
CA ASP A 41 -25.96 -46.25 -12.23
C ASP A 41 -27.19 -45.98 -11.34
N HIS A 42 -27.01 -45.92 -10.02
CA HIS A 42 -28.09 -45.66 -9.08
C HIS A 42 -28.36 -44.16 -9.02
N LYS A 43 -29.56 -43.75 -9.45
CA LYS A 43 -30.07 -42.38 -9.38
C LYS A 43 -30.41 -42.09 -7.91
N VAL A 44 -29.40 -41.73 -7.10
CA VAL A 44 -29.60 -41.47 -5.68
C VAL A 44 -30.34 -40.14 -5.52
N LEU A 45 -31.61 -40.21 -5.10
CA LEU A 45 -32.36 -39.19 -4.37
C LEU A 45 -32.35 -37.73 -4.90
N ASP A 46 -32.24 -37.49 -6.22
CA ASP A 46 -32.44 -36.14 -6.78
C ASP A 46 -33.81 -35.53 -6.41
N GLU A 47 -34.80 -36.37 -6.09
CA GLU A 47 -36.19 -35.97 -5.82
C GLU A 47 -36.53 -35.81 -4.32
N LEU A 48 -35.69 -36.26 -3.39
CA LEU A 48 -36.04 -36.33 -1.95
C LEU A 48 -35.29 -35.32 -1.05
N LEU A 49 -34.35 -34.53 -1.58
CA LEU A 49 -33.65 -33.50 -0.78
C LEU A 49 -33.88 -32.08 -1.32
N ILE A 50 -34.98 -31.49 -0.80
CA ILE A 50 -35.13 -30.08 -0.37
C ILE A 50 -35.42 -29.04 -1.50
N PRO A 51 -36.57 -28.33 -1.45
CA PRO A 51 -36.99 -27.30 -2.42
C PRO A 51 -36.20 -25.97 -2.33
N ASN A 52 -35.05 -25.98 -1.66
CA ASN A 52 -34.24 -24.80 -1.36
C ASN A 52 -32.74 -25.14 -1.51
N ARG A 53 -32.37 -25.84 -2.58
CA ARG A 53 -30.95 -25.99 -2.91
C ARG A 53 -30.39 -24.59 -3.23
N PRO A 54 -29.44 -24.05 -2.43
CA PRO A 54 -28.76 -22.84 -2.84
C PRO A 54 -28.02 -23.15 -4.14
N THR A 55 -28.33 -22.40 -5.20
CA THR A 55 -27.47 -22.31 -6.37
C THR A 55 -26.06 -22.09 -5.89
N LEU A 56 -25.09 -22.89 -6.35
CA LEU A 56 -23.69 -22.71 -5.97
C LEU A 56 -23.38 -21.20 -6.03
N PRO A 57 -22.80 -20.59 -4.99
CA PRO A 57 -22.32 -19.22 -5.09
C PRO A 57 -21.44 -19.16 -6.35
N PRO A 58 -21.42 -18.04 -7.08
CA PRO A 58 -20.64 -17.95 -8.31
C PRO A 58 -19.16 -18.19 -7.97
N THR A 59 -18.74 -19.45 -8.06
CA THR A 59 -17.39 -19.92 -7.73
C THR A 59 -16.37 -19.21 -8.60
N LYS A 60 -16.82 -18.76 -9.77
CA LYS A 60 -16.07 -17.89 -10.68
C LYS A 60 -15.77 -16.52 -10.08
N ASP A 61 -16.69 -15.90 -9.35
CA ASP A 61 -16.46 -14.57 -8.78
C ASP A 61 -15.53 -14.65 -7.57
N LEU A 62 -15.72 -15.65 -6.70
CA LEU A 62 -14.78 -15.90 -5.61
C LEU A 62 -13.38 -16.29 -6.10
N ALA A 63 -13.28 -17.05 -7.20
CA ALA A 63 -12.00 -17.36 -7.83
C ALA A 63 -11.35 -16.12 -8.47
N LYS A 64 -12.14 -15.20 -9.04
CA LYS A 64 -11.62 -13.90 -9.52
C LYS A 64 -11.08 -13.07 -8.36
N ASP A 65 -11.79 -13.02 -7.23
CA ASP A 65 -11.35 -12.25 -6.06
C ASP A 65 -10.05 -12.80 -5.50
N LEU A 66 -9.91 -14.13 -5.40
CA LEU A 66 -8.67 -14.78 -4.98
C LEU A 66 -7.52 -14.47 -5.95
N LEU A 67 -7.77 -14.60 -7.26
CA LEU A 67 -6.77 -14.28 -8.29
C LEU A 67 -6.35 -12.81 -8.23
N GLN A 68 -7.30 -11.91 -7.95
CA GLN A 68 -7.02 -10.49 -7.81
C GLN A 68 -6.16 -10.22 -6.57
N CYS A 69 -6.41 -10.86 -5.44
CA CYS A 69 -5.55 -10.78 -4.26
C CYS A 69 -4.11 -11.21 -4.57
N PHE A 70 -3.92 -12.34 -5.25
CA PHE A 70 -2.58 -12.80 -5.64
C PHE A 70 -1.88 -11.83 -6.60
N LYS A 71 -2.59 -11.28 -7.59
CA LYS A 71 -2.02 -10.25 -8.47
C LYS A 71 -1.58 -9.00 -7.71
N THR A 72 -2.38 -8.53 -6.76
CA THR A 72 -2.01 -7.38 -5.92
C THR A 72 -0.76 -7.70 -5.11
N MET A 73 -0.66 -8.91 -4.53
CA MET A 73 0.56 -9.35 -3.84
C MET A 73 1.78 -9.38 -4.77
N ASP A 74 1.65 -9.89 -5.99
CA ASP A 74 2.73 -9.90 -6.97
C ASP A 74 3.19 -8.46 -7.33
N THR A 75 2.25 -7.53 -7.48
CA THR A 75 2.60 -6.12 -7.71
C THR A 75 3.27 -5.47 -6.52
N LEU A 76 2.91 -5.84 -5.28
CA LEU A 76 3.56 -5.34 -4.07
C LEU A 76 4.96 -5.93 -3.93
N LEU A 77 5.14 -7.22 -4.22
CA LEU A 77 6.45 -7.88 -4.24
C LEU A 77 7.39 -7.22 -5.25
N ALA A 78 6.89 -6.86 -6.44
CA ALA A 78 7.69 -6.17 -7.46
C ALA A 78 8.12 -4.74 -7.05
N GLN A 79 7.40 -4.12 -6.11
CA GLN A 79 7.73 -2.80 -5.57
C GLN A 79 8.73 -2.85 -4.41
N ILE A 80 9.01 -4.04 -3.84
CA ILE A 80 9.97 -4.17 -2.75
C ILE A 80 11.37 -3.89 -3.30
N PRO A 81 12.07 -2.87 -2.78
CA PRO A 81 13.44 -2.58 -3.19
C PRO A 81 14.34 -3.77 -2.89
N GLU A 82 15.06 -4.26 -3.91
CA GLU A 82 16.02 -5.35 -3.77
C GLU A 82 17.01 -5.04 -2.65
N LEU A 83 17.05 -5.91 -1.65
CA LEU A 83 17.98 -5.84 -0.53
C LEU A 83 19.32 -6.45 -0.97
N THR A 84 19.95 -5.86 -1.99
CA THR A 84 21.25 -6.32 -2.50
C THR A 84 22.41 -5.84 -1.63
N GLN A 85 22.14 -4.92 -0.69
CA GLN A 85 23.11 -4.34 0.22
C GLN A 85 23.11 -5.07 1.56
N THR A 86 24.30 -5.32 2.10
CA THR A 86 24.46 -5.76 3.48
C THR A 86 23.98 -4.66 4.44
N GLU A 87 23.56 -5.03 5.65
CA GLU A 87 23.09 -4.09 6.68
C GLU A 87 24.10 -2.97 6.93
N GLU A 88 25.40 -3.29 6.95
CA GLU A 88 26.49 -2.31 7.10
C GLU A 88 26.53 -1.28 5.96
N GLN A 89 26.30 -1.69 4.71
CA GLN A 89 26.25 -0.78 3.57
C GLN A 89 25.01 0.13 3.63
N GLN A 90 23.88 -0.38 4.12
CA GLN A 90 22.67 0.41 4.33
C GLN A 90 22.87 1.45 5.44
N LEU A 91 23.52 1.06 6.54
CA LEU A 91 23.84 1.97 7.64
C LEU A 91 24.77 3.10 7.19
N GLU A 92 25.82 2.77 6.41
CA GLU A 92 26.73 3.80 5.90
C GLU A 92 26.04 4.72 4.89
N ALA A 93 25.15 4.19 4.04
CA ALA A 93 24.34 5.00 3.14
C ALA A 93 23.41 5.96 3.91
N ILE A 94 22.79 5.51 5.00
CA ILE A 94 21.96 6.35 5.87
C ILE A 94 22.81 7.45 6.51
N ARG A 95 23.99 7.10 7.03
CA ARG A 95 24.92 8.07 7.65
C ARG A 95 25.33 9.16 6.67
N LEU A 96 25.71 8.78 5.46
CA LEU A 96 26.08 9.72 4.41
C LEU A 96 24.90 10.63 4.04
N LEU A 97 23.70 10.06 3.92
CA LEU A 97 22.48 10.82 3.62
C LEU A 97 22.13 11.82 4.73
N GLN A 98 22.34 11.47 6.00
CA GLN A 98 22.15 12.37 7.14
C GLN A 98 23.10 13.56 7.06
N VAL A 99 24.38 13.32 6.81
CA VAL A 99 25.37 14.40 6.66
C VAL A 99 25.01 15.32 5.49
N GLN A 100 24.63 14.76 4.35
CA GLN A 100 24.18 15.54 3.19
C GLN A 100 22.93 16.37 3.53
N HIS A 101 21.95 15.77 4.21
CA HIS A 101 20.74 16.45 4.62
C HIS A 101 21.02 17.60 5.59
N ASP A 102 21.92 17.41 6.55
CA ASP A 102 22.30 18.46 7.51
C ASP A 102 23.02 19.62 6.84
N SER A 103 23.92 19.33 5.90
CA SER A 103 24.61 20.35 5.10
C SER A 103 23.62 21.16 4.26
N LEU A 104 22.74 20.48 3.51
CA LEU A 104 21.71 21.11 2.70
C LEU A 104 20.72 21.92 3.55
N GLY A 105 20.37 21.42 4.74
CA GLY A 105 19.52 22.13 5.68
C GLY A 105 20.18 23.41 6.22
N SER A 106 21.51 23.40 6.40
CA SER A 106 22.27 24.60 6.76
C SER A 106 22.27 25.62 5.61
N GLU A 107 22.53 25.18 4.38
CA GLU A 107 22.50 26.05 3.20
C GLU A 107 21.13 26.69 3.00
N LEU A 108 20.06 25.90 3.15
CA LEU A 108 18.69 26.39 3.01
C LEU A 108 18.35 27.43 4.08
N ARG A 109 18.80 27.24 5.33
CA ARG A 109 18.66 28.25 6.40
C ARG A 109 19.41 29.54 6.10
N GLN A 110 20.62 29.46 5.54
CA GLN A 110 21.38 30.65 5.15
C GLN A 110 20.68 31.42 4.02
N GLN A 111 20.18 30.71 3.02
CA GLN A 111 19.41 31.32 1.93
C GLN A 111 18.10 31.96 2.43
N ALA A 112 17.42 31.32 3.37
CA ALA A 112 16.22 31.87 4.00
C ALA A 112 16.55 33.18 4.75
N ALA A 113 17.61 33.20 5.56
CA ALA A 113 18.02 34.39 6.30
C ALA A 113 18.40 35.56 5.37
N ALA A 114 19.18 35.29 4.30
CA ALA A 114 19.53 36.31 3.31
C ALA A 114 18.29 36.88 2.58
N THR A 115 17.31 36.02 2.30
CA THR A 115 16.05 36.42 1.67
C THR A 115 15.19 37.27 2.61
N GLU A 116 15.13 36.91 3.90
CA GLU A 116 14.43 37.69 4.93
C GLU A 116 15.04 39.09 5.10
N GLU A 117 16.38 39.21 5.11
CA GLU A 117 17.05 40.50 5.16
C GLU A 117 16.72 41.37 3.94
N LEU A 118 16.78 40.81 2.73
CA LEU A 118 16.39 41.51 1.51
C LEU A 118 14.92 41.97 1.57
N GLN A 119 14.05 41.10 2.06
CA GLN A 119 12.62 41.41 2.22
C GLN A 119 12.41 42.56 3.21
N GLN A 120 13.11 42.59 4.34
CA GLN A 120 13.06 43.70 5.29
C GLN A 120 13.55 45.01 4.66
N GLN A 121 14.63 44.96 3.85
CA GLN A 121 15.11 46.14 3.13
C GLN A 121 14.05 46.68 2.16
N VAL A 122 13.45 45.82 1.33
CA VAL A 122 12.38 46.22 0.39
C VAL A 122 11.18 46.79 1.14
N GLN A 123 10.75 46.16 2.24
CA GLN A 123 9.65 46.66 3.07
C GLN A 123 9.96 48.05 3.66
N SER A 124 11.18 48.27 4.14
CA SER A 124 11.60 49.56 4.69
C SER A 124 11.60 50.66 3.62
N LEU A 125 12.09 50.36 2.41
CA LEU A 125 12.09 51.30 1.29
C LEU A 125 10.67 51.64 0.85
N HIS A 126 9.79 50.63 0.76
CA HIS A 126 8.36 50.84 0.49
C HIS A 126 7.70 51.70 1.58
N ALA A 127 8.00 51.48 2.86
CA ALA A 127 7.45 52.27 3.96
C ALA A 127 7.89 53.75 3.88
N VAL A 128 9.16 54.01 3.56
CA VAL A 128 9.67 55.38 3.34
C VAL A 128 8.95 56.03 2.15
N LEU A 129 8.83 55.33 1.03
CA LEU A 129 8.19 55.85 -0.17
C LEU A 129 6.69 56.14 0.04
N ALA A 130 5.99 55.25 0.75
CA ALA A 130 4.61 55.47 1.18
C ALA A 130 4.49 56.70 2.11
N GLY A 131 5.45 56.89 3.03
CA GLY A 131 5.50 58.06 3.90
C GLY A 131 5.73 59.39 3.17
N PHE A 132 6.44 59.37 2.03
CA PHE A 132 6.59 60.53 1.15
C PHE A 132 5.35 60.84 0.31
N LEU A 133 4.57 59.82 -0.08
CA LEU A 133 3.34 60.00 -0.86
C LEU A 133 2.12 60.45 -0.03
N LEU A 134 2.17 60.28 1.30
CA LEU A 134 1.11 60.67 2.24
C LEU A 134 1.30 62.06 2.88
N LYS A 135 2.37 62.78 2.54
CA LYS A 135 2.61 64.19 2.91
C LYS A 135 2.40 65.10 1.71
#